data_AF-H7ELZ1-F1
#
_entry.id   AF-H7ELZ1-F1
#
_cell.length_a   1.000
_cell.length_b   1.000
_cell.length_c   1.000
_cell.angle_alpha   90.00
_cell.angle_beta   90.00
_cell.angle_gamma   90.00
#
_symmetry.space_group_name_H-M   'P 1'
#
loop_
_entity.id
_entity.type
_entity.pdbx_description
1 polymer ?
#
loop_
_entity_poly.entity_id
_entity_poly.type
_entity_poly.pdbx_seq_one_letter_code
_entity_poly.pdbx_strand_id
1 'polypeptide(L)'
;MRIFLQIISPVVFLATIIAFVRSLIDYNKHYKAIVDFLRLENDRETLKAIGYVEFYGEEYGLRRSFSVLSATLRLYERFNETQKREYFDYAQYLEKRRAWLIPTIICLILSMMLLAFSFGSL
;
A
#
# COMPACT_ATOMS: atom_id res chain seq x y z
N MET A 1 37.90 -0.66 3.50
CA MET A 1 36.52 -0.37 3.98
C MET A 1 35.64 0.29 2.92
N ARG A 2 36.08 1.35 2.22
CA ARG A 2 35.30 2.02 1.15
C ARG A 2 34.90 1.11 -0.03
N ILE A 3 35.81 0.29 -0.56
CA ILE A 3 35.52 -0.62 -1.70
C ILE A 3 34.42 -1.64 -1.36
N PHE A 4 34.45 -2.17 -0.14
CA PHE A 4 33.43 -3.12 0.34
C PHE A 4 32.05 -2.45 0.44
N LEU A 5 31.98 -1.22 0.96
CA LEU A 5 30.75 -0.41 1.01
C LEU A 5 30.20 -0.10 -0.39
N GLN A 6 31.05 0.18 -1.37
CA GLN A 6 30.66 0.44 -2.76
C GLN A 6 30.10 -0.78 -3.49
N ILE A 7 30.40 -2.00 -3.04
CA ILE A 7 29.83 -3.24 -3.59
C ILE A 7 28.51 -3.60 -2.89
N ILE A 8 28.43 -3.39 -1.57
CA ILE A 8 27.25 -3.77 -0.80
C ILE A 8 26.12 -2.77 -0.92
N SER A 9 26.40 -1.47 -0.95
CA SER A 9 25.35 -0.44 -1.00
C SER A 9 24.45 -0.53 -2.23
N PRO A 10 24.93 -0.83 -3.46
CA PRO A 10 24.03 -1.00 -4.61
C PRO A 10 23.18 -2.26 -4.48
N VAL A 11 23.73 -3.35 -3.93
CA VAL A 11 23.01 -4.61 -3.73
C VAL A 11 21.87 -4.41 -2.73
N VAL A 12 22.15 -3.75 -1.60
CA VAL A 12 21.14 -3.40 -0.59
C VAL A 12 20.07 -2.49 -1.19
N PHE A 13 20.47 -1.45 -1.92
CA PHE A 13 19.53 -0.54 -2.57
C PHE A 13 18.63 -1.27 -3.57
N LEU A 14 19.19 -2.10 -4.45
CA LEU A 14 18.40 -2.90 -5.40
C LEU A 14 17.41 -3.83 -4.69
N ALA A 15 17.86 -4.51 -3.63
CA ALA A 15 17.01 -5.41 -2.85
C ALA A 15 15.83 -4.64 -2.21
N THR A 16 16.09 -3.45 -1.67
CA THR A 16 15.04 -2.58 -1.12
C THR A 16 14.04 -2.14 -2.19
N ILE A 17 14.51 -1.76 -3.39
CA ILE A 17 13.64 -1.39 -4.51
C ILE A 17 12.78 -2.57 -4.95
N ILE A 18 13.35 -3.77 -5.10
CA ILE A 18 12.61 -4.97 -5.47
C ILE A 18 11.54 -5.29 -4.43
N ALA A 19 11.86 -5.22 -3.14
CA ALA A 19 10.91 -5.44 -2.06
C ALA A 19 9.77 -4.40 -2.08
N PHE A 20 10.10 -3.14 -2.34
CA PHE A 20 9.12 -2.06 -2.48
C PHE A 20 8.17 -2.28 -3.67
N VAL A 21 8.70 -2.62 -4.85
CA VAL A 21 7.89 -2.90 -6.04
C VAL A 21 6.96 -4.09 -5.82
N ARG A 22 7.46 -5.19 -5.23
CA ARG A 22 6.60 -6.35 -4.88
C ARG A 22 5.48 -5.94 -3.93
N SER A 23 5.80 -5.14 -2.92
CA SER A 23 4.83 -4.60 -1.98
C SER A 23 3.74 -3.77 -2.67
N LEU A 24 4.10 -2.93 -3.65
CA LEU A 24 3.13 -2.16 -4.45
C LEU A 24 2.23 -3.06 -5.31
N ILE A 25 2.81 -4.09 -5.93
CA ILE A 25 2.04 -5.05 -6.74
C ILE A 25 1.02 -5.79 -5.85
N ASP A 26 1.45 -6.28 -4.69
CA ASP A 26 0.57 -6.98 -3.76
C ASP A 26 -0.53 -6.08 -3.21
N TYR A 27 -0.21 -4.79 -2.99
CA TYR A 27 -1.21 -3.78 -2.63
C TYR A 27 -2.25 -3.60 -3.73
N ASN A 28 -1.81 -3.44 -4.98
CA ASN A 28 -2.74 -3.26 -6.10
C ASN A 28 -3.65 -4.48 -6.29
N LYS A 29 -3.12 -5.69 -6.15
CA LYS A 29 -3.92 -6.93 -6.21
C LYS A 29 -5.01 -6.98 -5.14
N HIS A 30 -4.66 -6.67 -3.89
CA HIS A 30 -5.65 -6.65 -2.80
C HIS A 30 -6.65 -5.50 -2.96
N TYR A 31 -6.18 -4.33 -3.38
CA TYR A 31 -7.06 -3.19 -3.65
C TYR A 31 -8.11 -3.54 -4.70
N LYS A 32 -7.70 -4.18 -5.80
CA LYS A 32 -8.63 -4.67 -6.82
C LYS A 32 -9.64 -5.66 -6.24
N ALA A 33 -9.20 -6.63 -5.44
CA ALA A 33 -10.10 -7.59 -4.80
C ALA A 33 -11.14 -6.91 -3.89
N ILE A 34 -10.72 -5.89 -3.11
CA ILE A 34 -11.63 -5.09 -2.29
C ILE A 34 -12.68 -4.39 -3.18
N VAL A 35 -12.25 -3.74 -4.25
CA VAL A 35 -13.14 -3.05 -5.19
C VAL A 35 -14.13 -4.02 -5.82
N ASP A 36 -13.65 -5.16 -6.34
CA ASP A 36 -14.50 -6.17 -6.98
C ASP A 36 -15.57 -6.69 -6.01
N PHE A 37 -15.17 -6.99 -4.77
CA PHE A 37 -16.10 -7.39 -3.71
C PHE A 37 -17.16 -6.32 -3.44
N LEU A 38 -16.76 -5.07 -3.22
CA LEU A 38 -17.69 -3.99 -2.90
C LEU A 38 -18.63 -3.67 -4.08
N ARG A 39 -18.18 -3.86 -5.33
CA ARG A 39 -19.03 -3.74 -6.53
C ARG A 39 -20.10 -4.84 -6.56
N LEU A 40 -19.73 -6.09 -6.26
CA LEU A 40 -20.67 -7.21 -6.17
C LEU A 40 -21.71 -7.00 -5.06
N GLU A 41 -21.29 -6.44 -3.93
CA GLU A 41 -22.15 -6.07 -2.80
C GLU A 41 -22.96 -4.80 -3.03
N ASN A 42 -22.72 -4.09 -4.14
CA ASN A 42 -23.32 -2.80 -4.48
C ASN A 42 -23.12 -1.73 -3.37
N ASP A 43 -22.01 -1.82 -2.61
CA ASP A 43 -21.68 -0.92 -1.50
C ASP A 43 -20.92 0.32 -1.99
N ARG A 44 -21.69 1.25 -2.57
CA ARG A 44 -21.18 2.50 -3.15
C ARG A 44 -20.56 3.44 -2.13
N GLU A 45 -21.03 3.42 -0.89
CA GLU A 45 -20.50 4.31 0.15
C GLU A 45 -19.10 3.87 0.59
N THR A 46 -18.91 2.57 0.76
CA THR A 46 -17.59 2.02 1.11
C THR A 46 -16.62 2.11 -0.07
N LEU A 47 -17.08 1.91 -1.32
CA LEU A 47 -16.28 2.18 -2.53
C LEU A 47 -15.73 3.62 -2.55
N LYS A 48 -16.59 4.60 -2.26
CA LYS A 48 -16.17 6.01 -2.17
C LYS A 48 -15.18 6.24 -1.03
N ALA A 49 -15.37 5.58 0.11
CA ALA A 49 -14.48 5.69 1.27
C ALA A 49 -13.07 5.16 0.99
N ILE A 50 -12.94 4.09 0.19
CA ILE A 50 -11.65 3.55 -0.26
C ILE A 50 -11.05 4.30 -1.47
N GLY A 51 -11.64 5.44 -1.85
CA GLY A 51 -11.14 6.29 -2.93
C GLY A 51 -11.45 5.79 -4.34
N TYR A 52 -12.35 4.81 -4.49
CA TYR A 52 -12.81 4.34 -5.80
C TYR A 52 -13.91 5.26 -6.35
N VAL A 53 -13.77 5.67 -7.62
CA VAL A 53 -14.76 6.48 -8.33
C VAL A 53 -14.95 5.90 -9.73
N GLU A 54 -16.12 5.37 -10.02
CA GLU A 54 -16.53 5.04 -11.39
C GLU A 54 -16.89 6.31 -12.16
N PHE A 55 -16.25 6.53 -13.31
CA PHE A 55 -16.67 7.52 -14.29
C PHE A 55 -17.09 6.79 -15.56
N TYR A 56 -18.35 6.97 -15.99
CA TYR A 56 -18.87 6.50 -17.28
C TYR A 56 -18.62 5.00 -17.60
N GLY A 57 -18.64 4.12 -16.59
CA GLY A 57 -18.47 2.68 -16.79
C GLY A 57 -17.02 2.22 -17.02
N GLU A 58 -16.04 3.13 -16.98
CA GLU A 58 -14.62 2.81 -17.06
C GLU A 58 -13.95 2.92 -15.68
N GLU A 59 -13.05 1.98 -15.37
CA GLU A 59 -12.23 1.95 -14.16
C GLU A 59 -11.22 3.10 -14.15
N TYR A 60 -11.65 4.30 -13.77
CA TYR A 60 -10.73 5.38 -13.48
C TYR A 60 -10.15 5.18 -12.07
N GLY A 61 -8.85 4.91 -12.00
CA GLY A 61 -8.11 4.65 -10.77
C GLY A 61 -8.25 5.74 -9.69
N LEU A 62 -7.77 5.42 -8.48
CA LEU A 62 -7.65 6.24 -7.26
C LEU A 62 -7.72 7.76 -7.51
N ARG A 63 -8.94 8.32 -7.51
CA ARG A 63 -9.17 9.76 -7.74
C ARG A 63 -9.60 10.46 -6.46
N ARG A 64 -8.78 10.33 -5.42
CA ARG A 64 -8.65 11.25 -4.27
C ARG A 64 -7.59 10.70 -3.33
N SER A 65 -6.85 11.59 -2.66
CA SER A 65 -6.18 11.26 -1.41
C SER A 65 -7.24 10.74 -0.43
N PHE A 66 -7.41 9.42 -0.36
CA PHE A 66 -8.35 8.81 0.58
C PHE A 66 -7.59 8.48 1.87
N SER A 67 -8.29 8.66 2.99
CA SER A 67 -7.73 8.30 4.29
C SER A 67 -7.85 6.79 4.46
N VAL A 68 -6.72 6.10 4.54
CA VAL A 68 -6.68 4.67 4.87
C VAL A 68 -7.40 4.40 6.18
N LEU A 69 -7.30 5.32 7.16
CA LEU A 69 -8.02 5.22 8.43
C LEU A 69 -9.53 5.23 8.23
N SER A 70 -10.05 6.16 7.43
CA SER A 70 -11.50 6.27 7.17
C SER A 70 -12.02 5.06 6.39
N ALA A 71 -11.25 4.58 5.41
CA ALA A 71 -11.53 3.34 4.69
C ALA A 71 -11.61 2.13 5.63
N THR A 72 -10.62 1.96 6.51
CA THR A 72 -10.60 0.86 7.50
C THR A 72 -11.78 0.92 8.45
N LEU A 73 -12.09 2.10 9.03
CA LEU A 73 -13.23 2.27 9.93
C LEU A 73 -14.54 1.89 9.25
N ARG A 74 -14.72 2.34 8.00
CA ARG A 74 -15.92 2.03 7.23
C ARG A 74 -16.09 0.54 6.98
N LEU A 75 -15.02 -0.18 6.66
CA LEU A 75 -15.05 -1.63 6.50
C LEU A 75 -15.44 -2.34 7.81
N TYR A 76 -14.94 -1.88 8.96
CA TYR A 76 -15.36 -2.42 10.27
C TYR A 76 -16.84 -2.11 10.59
N GLU A 77 -17.33 -0.92 10.27
CA GLU A 77 -18.77 -0.58 10.41
C GLU A 77 -19.62 -1.55 9.59
N ARG A 78 -19.27 -1.78 8.33
CA ARG A 78 -19.99 -2.70 7.45
C ARG A 78 -19.89 -4.15 7.90
N PHE A 79 -18.76 -4.57 8.47
CA PHE A 79 -18.66 -5.87 9.13
C PHE A 79 -19.63 -5.98 10.29
N ASN A 80 -19.75 -4.97 11.16
CA ASN A 80 -20.68 -5.00 12.29
C ASN A 80 -22.14 -5.09 11.83
N GLU A 81 -22.49 -4.40 10.74
CA GLU A 81 -23.84 -4.42 10.17
C GLU A 81 -24.18 -5.74 9.45
N THR A 82 -23.24 -6.27 8.65
CA THR A 82 -23.50 -7.39 7.73
C THR A 82 -23.01 -8.74 8.24
N GLN A 83 -22.12 -8.74 9.23
CA GLN A 83 -21.40 -9.90 9.75
C GLN A 83 -20.62 -10.68 8.66
N LYS A 84 -20.39 -10.08 7.49
CA LYS A 84 -19.63 -10.68 6.38
C LYS A 84 -18.12 -10.55 6.61
N ARG A 85 -17.45 -11.68 6.70
CA ARG A 85 -16.03 -11.78 7.09
C ARG A 85 -15.09 -11.03 6.15
N GLU A 86 -15.44 -10.93 4.88
CA GLU A 86 -14.67 -10.23 3.85
C GLU A 86 -14.41 -8.77 4.22
N TYR A 87 -15.41 -8.06 4.76
CA TYR A 87 -15.22 -6.68 5.23
C TYR A 87 -14.17 -6.59 6.34
N PHE A 88 -14.19 -7.54 7.28
CA PHE A 88 -13.22 -7.60 8.37
C PHE A 88 -11.80 -7.90 7.86
N ASP A 89 -11.65 -8.90 6.99
CA ASP A 89 -10.36 -9.30 6.42
C ASP A 89 -9.73 -8.14 5.63
N TYR A 90 -10.53 -7.40 4.86
CA TYR A 90 -10.07 -6.21 4.13
C TYR A 90 -9.73 -5.03 5.05
N ALA A 91 -10.48 -4.83 6.14
CA ALA A 91 -10.17 -3.80 7.14
C ALA A 91 -8.80 -4.07 7.79
N GLN A 92 -8.57 -5.32 8.23
CA GLN A 92 -7.30 -5.75 8.80
C GLN A 92 -6.14 -5.62 7.81
N TYR A 93 -6.37 -5.93 6.54
CA TYR A 93 -5.37 -5.75 5.49
C TYR A 93 -4.90 -4.29 5.39
N LEU A 94 -5.85 -3.35 5.29
CA LEU A 94 -5.54 -1.92 5.19
C LEU A 94 -4.82 -1.39 6.44
N GLU A 95 -5.25 -1.84 7.62
CA GLU A 95 -4.64 -1.46 8.90
C GLU A 95 -3.20 -1.95 9.00
N LYS A 96 -2.96 -3.23 8.71
CA LYS A 96 -1.62 -3.80 8.65
C LYS A 96 -0.78 -3.03 7.63
N ARG A 97 -1.30 -2.80 6.43
CA ARG A 97 -0.56 -2.07 5.39
C ARG A 97 -0.13 -0.68 5.82
N ARG A 98 -1.00 0.07 6.52
CA ARG A 98 -0.66 1.37 7.08
C ARG A 98 0.53 1.29 8.04
N ALA A 99 0.56 0.29 8.92
CA ALA A 99 1.67 0.09 9.85
C ALA A 99 2.99 -0.24 9.14
N TRP A 100 2.94 -0.99 8.03
CA TRP A 100 4.12 -1.37 7.25
C TRP A 100 4.64 -0.27 6.31
N LEU A 101 3.82 0.73 5.98
CA LEU A 101 4.19 1.77 5.02
C LEU A 101 5.31 2.68 5.54
N ILE A 102 5.24 3.10 6.81
CA ILE A 102 6.25 3.93 7.47
C ILE A 102 7.64 3.27 7.49
N PRO A 103 7.82 2.04 8.03
CA PRO A 103 9.12 1.40 8.06
C PRO A 103 9.66 1.11 6.66
N THR A 104 8.79 0.85 5.67
CA THR A 104 9.21 0.66 4.28
C THR A 104 9.81 1.94 3.68
N ILE A 105 9.19 3.10 3.93
CA ILE A 105 9.73 4.41 3.51
C ILE A 105 11.06 4.70 4.20
N ILE A 106 11.15 4.45 5.52
CA ILE A 106 12.40 4.63 6.27
C ILE A 106 13.51 3.75 5.69
N CYS A 107 13.22 2.49 5.37
CA CYS A 107 14.19 1.57 4.77
C CYS A 107 14.69 2.05 3.40
N LEU A 108 13.80 2.61 2.56
CA LEU A 108 14.16 3.25 1.28
C LEU A 108 15.06 4.46 1.47
N ILE A 109 14.75 5.33 2.44
CA ILE A 109 15.59 6.50 2.73
C ILE A 109 16.97 6.06 3.22
N LEU A 110 17.03 5.10 4.14
CA LEU A 110 18.29 4.56 4.67
C LEU A 110 19.14 3.91 3.57
N SER A 111 18.53 3.13 2.66
CA SER A 111 19.27 2.51 1.55
C SER A 111 19.79 3.55 0.55
N MET A 112 19.04 4.63 0.29
CA MET A 112 19.52 5.78 -0.48
C MET A 112 20.68 6.51 0.20
N MET A 113 20.59 6.77 1.51
CA MET A 113 21.67 7.43 2.26
C MET A 113 22.94 6.58 2.28
N LEU A 114 22.81 5.25 2.43
CA LEU A 114 23.93 4.32 2.38
C LEU A 114 24.61 4.36 1.00
N LEU A 115 23.82 4.38 -0.08
CA LEU A 115 24.34 4.52 -1.44
C LEU A 115 25.08 5.85 -1.62
N ALA A 116 24.45 6.95 -1.21
CA ALA A 116 25.05 8.29 -1.28
C ALA A 116 26.36 8.40 -0.49
N PHE A 117 26.45 7.80 0.70
CA PHE A 117 27.67 7.80 1.51
C PHE A 117 28.79 6.93 0.91
N SER A 118 28.43 5.83 0.24
CA SER A 118 29.42 4.93 -0.37
C SER A 118 30.08 5.49 -1.65
N PHE A 119 29.36 6.33 -2.41
CA PHE A 119 29.84 6.92 -3.66
C PHE A 119 30.10 8.44 -3.56
N GLY A 120 29.60 9.10 -2.52
CA GLY A 120 29.84 10.51 -2.24
C GLY A 120 31.21 10.74 -1.61
N SER A 121 31.93 11.76 -2.07
CA SER A 121 33.15 12.25 -1.44
C SER A 121 32.80 13.11 -0.21
N LEU A 122 32.54 12.46 0.92
CA LEU A 122 32.77 13.05 2.25
C LEU A 122 34.05 12.44 2.81
#